data_AF-A0A3Q1MJY1-F1
#
_entry.id   AF-A0A3Q1MJY1-F1
#
_cell.length_a   1.000
_cell.length_b   1.000
_cell.length_c   1.000
_cell.angle_alpha   90.00
_cell.angle_beta   90.00
_cell.angle_gamma   90.00
#
_symmetry.space_group_name_H-M   'P 1'
#
loop_
_entity.id
_entity.type
_entity.pdbx_description
1 polymer ?
#
loop_
_entity_poly.entity_id
_entity_poly.type
_entity_poly.pdbx_seq_one_letter_code
_entity_poly.pdbx_strand_id
1 'polypeptide(L)'
;MAELPGPYNCPKDLEMVLPKSQDDWSKEDIVQLLEYMEKSIPSNERRTFKTTQSMVDWEKVAFKDFSGEKCKLKWLEISYNLRKFCTLKEIIQEAKENVNNPSKSRNHKKHPDLPKRPLTAYLCFFKEMRPQYIQKHPKMSNQELTKVLSEEYKKLPEQLKLKYSQDFQKEKQEFQEKMVLFREQHPELVQNSRKPDVPKGSRSKCQRSFRKMCKK
;
A
#
# COMPACT_ATOMS: atom_id res chain seq x y z
N MET A 1 -14.75 14.79 -38.22
CA MET A 1 -14.89 13.75 -37.17
C MET A 1 -13.89 12.67 -37.49
N ALA A 2 -12.80 12.59 -36.73
CA ALA A 2 -11.82 11.52 -36.81
C ALA A 2 -11.64 11.00 -35.38
N GLU A 3 -11.85 9.70 -35.23
CA GLU A 3 -12.01 9.01 -33.97
C GLU A 3 -10.72 9.02 -33.13
N LEU A 4 -10.90 9.23 -31.82
CA LEU A 4 -9.83 9.25 -30.83
C LEU A 4 -9.30 7.83 -30.59
N PRO A 5 -7.97 7.59 -30.58
CA PRO A 5 -7.43 6.32 -30.14
C PRO A 5 -7.73 6.13 -28.65
N GLY A 6 -8.40 5.01 -28.34
CA GLY A 6 -8.86 4.64 -27.00
C GLY A 6 -7.75 4.54 -25.94
N PRO A 7 -8.13 4.47 -24.66
CA PRO A 7 -7.19 4.52 -23.54
C PRO A 7 -6.22 3.34 -23.63
N TYR A 8 -4.94 3.69 -23.80
CA TYR A 8 -3.81 2.78 -23.69
C TYR A 8 -3.96 1.92 -22.44
N ASN A 9 -4.22 0.64 -22.65
CA ASN A 9 -4.02 -0.40 -21.65
C ASN A 9 -2.54 -0.37 -21.27
N CYS A 10 -2.23 0.27 -20.14
CA CYS A 10 -0.99 0.00 -19.45
C CYS A 10 -1.03 -1.50 -19.12
N PRO A 11 -0.06 -2.32 -19.55
CA PRO A 11 -0.05 -3.74 -19.27
C PRO A 11 -0.22 -3.92 -17.77
N LYS A 12 -1.41 -4.40 -17.39
CA LYS A 12 -1.72 -4.78 -16.02
C LYS A 12 -0.62 -5.72 -15.59
N ASP A 13 -0.15 -5.46 -14.38
CA ASP A 13 0.78 -6.25 -13.62
C ASP A 13 0.89 -7.68 -14.18
N LEU A 14 2.08 -8.06 -14.63
CA LEU A 14 2.44 -9.47 -14.71
C LEU A 14 2.41 -9.97 -13.27
N GLU A 15 1.20 -10.22 -12.79
CA GLU A 15 0.87 -10.87 -11.56
C GLU A 15 1.47 -12.25 -11.71
N MET A 16 2.71 -12.40 -11.21
CA MET A 16 3.25 -13.70 -10.92
C MET A 16 2.34 -14.28 -9.85
N VAL A 17 1.29 -14.98 -10.30
CA VAL A 17 0.43 -15.79 -9.46
C VAL A 17 1.33 -16.88 -8.91
N LEU A 18 1.92 -16.60 -7.75
CA LEU A 18 2.71 -17.55 -7.01
C LEU A 18 1.74 -18.70 -6.64
N PRO A 19 2.03 -19.96 -7.00
CA PRO A 19 1.20 -21.07 -6.61
C PRO A 19 1.05 -21.07 -5.09
N LYS A 20 -0.19 -21.00 -4.58
CA LYS A 20 -0.44 -21.20 -3.16
C LYS A 20 -0.04 -22.64 -2.83
N SER A 21 1.08 -22.83 -2.14
CA SER A 21 1.51 -24.16 -1.73
C SER A 21 0.50 -24.71 -0.73
N GLN A 22 -0.10 -25.86 -1.04
CA GLN A 22 -1.11 -26.56 -0.26
C GLN A 22 -0.50 -27.33 0.93
N ASP A 23 0.65 -26.87 1.43
CA ASP A 23 1.35 -27.48 2.56
C ASP A 23 0.96 -26.76 3.86
N ASP A 24 0.53 -27.52 4.88
CA ASP A 24 0.21 -27.01 6.22
C ASP A 24 1.49 -26.59 6.96
N TRP A 25 1.95 -25.35 6.73
CA TRP A 25 3.03 -24.75 7.51
C TRP A 25 2.47 -24.19 8.82
N SER A 26 2.90 -24.74 9.95
CA SER A 26 2.57 -24.16 11.26
C SER A 26 3.32 -22.84 11.49
N LYS A 27 2.85 -22.07 12.48
CA LYS A 27 3.54 -20.83 12.88
C LYS A 27 4.98 -21.14 13.31
N GLU A 28 5.16 -22.26 14.00
CA GLU A 28 6.43 -22.75 14.51
C GLU A 28 7.37 -23.11 13.36
N ASP A 29 6.88 -23.74 12.29
CA ASP A 29 7.66 -24.05 11.09
C ASP A 29 8.14 -22.78 10.37
N ILE A 30 7.29 -21.76 10.31
CA ILE A 30 7.67 -20.48 9.71
C ILE A 30 8.75 -19.80 10.55
N VAL A 31 8.61 -19.76 11.88
CA VAL A 31 9.65 -19.20 12.76
C VAL A 31 10.96 -19.96 12.59
N GLN A 32 10.89 -21.30 12.56
CA GLN A 32 12.04 -22.17 12.36
C GLN A 32 12.76 -21.85 11.04
N LEU A 33 12.04 -21.78 9.92
CA LEU A 33 12.57 -21.38 8.61
C LEU A 33 13.34 -20.05 8.70
N LEU A 34 12.75 -19.05 9.34
CA LEU A 34 13.36 -17.72 9.49
C LEU A 34 14.66 -17.75 10.31
N GLU A 35 14.76 -18.65 11.30
CA GLU A 35 15.99 -18.85 12.06
C GLU A 35 17.09 -19.54 11.26
N TYR A 36 16.76 -20.59 10.50
CA TYR A 36 17.72 -21.25 9.62
C TYR A 36 18.24 -20.29 8.53
N MET A 37 17.35 -19.48 7.97
CA MET A 37 17.73 -18.42 7.04
C MET A 37 18.65 -17.38 7.69
N GLU A 38 18.35 -16.91 8.90
CA GLU A 38 19.22 -15.95 9.59
C GLU A 38 20.62 -16.52 9.86
N LYS A 39 20.70 -17.78 10.28
CA LYS A 39 21.97 -18.48 10.53
C LYS A 39 22.80 -18.69 9.26
N SER A 40 22.15 -18.78 8.10
CA SER A 40 22.83 -18.92 6.80
C SER A 40 23.50 -17.63 6.31
N ILE A 41 23.24 -16.49 6.96
CA ILE A 41 23.72 -15.16 6.55
C ILE A 41 24.93 -14.73 7.40
N PRO A 42 26.07 -14.35 6.80
CA PRO A 42 27.21 -13.80 7.51
C PRO A 42 26.86 -12.53 8.32
N SER A 43 27.37 -12.43 9.55
CA SER A 43 27.04 -11.35 10.52
C SER A 43 27.28 -9.90 10.04
N ASN A 44 28.04 -9.68 8.96
CA ASN A 44 28.42 -8.34 8.45
C ASN A 44 27.82 -8.01 7.06
N GLU A 45 26.72 -8.65 6.68
CA GLU A 45 26.11 -8.51 5.36
C GLU A 45 25.44 -7.13 5.15
N ARG A 46 26.04 -6.29 4.30
CA ARG A 46 25.47 -4.99 3.86
C ARG A 46 24.85 -5.04 2.45
N ARG A 47 24.77 -6.23 1.84
CA ARG A 47 24.28 -6.40 0.46
C ARG A 47 22.76 -6.26 0.40
N THR A 48 22.27 -5.96 -0.80
CA THR A 48 20.82 -5.85 -1.02
C THR A 48 20.15 -7.21 -0.85
N PHE A 49 18.90 -7.21 -0.37
CA PHE A 49 18.05 -8.39 -0.24
C PHE A 49 18.17 -9.38 -1.39
N LYS A 50 18.02 -8.92 -2.64
CA LYS A 50 18.01 -9.77 -3.83
C LYS A 50 19.35 -10.50 -4.01
N THR A 51 20.45 -9.80 -3.76
CA THR A 51 21.80 -10.35 -3.89
C THR A 51 22.03 -11.44 -2.84
N THR A 52 21.73 -11.17 -1.57
CA THR A 52 21.92 -12.16 -0.51
C THR A 52 20.97 -13.35 -0.68
N GLN A 53 19.71 -13.12 -1.06
CA GLN A 53 18.75 -14.21 -1.32
C GLN A 53 19.23 -15.18 -2.40
N SER A 54 19.88 -14.69 -3.46
CA SER A 54 20.44 -15.56 -4.51
C SER A 54 21.60 -16.43 -4.04
N MET A 55 22.25 -16.05 -2.92
CA MET A 55 23.38 -16.77 -2.34
C MET A 55 22.98 -17.71 -1.21
N VAL A 56 21.70 -17.73 -0.81
CA VAL A 56 21.20 -18.66 0.21
C VAL A 56 21.27 -20.07 -0.33
N ASP A 57 21.97 -20.93 0.40
CA ASP A 57 22.03 -22.37 0.17
C ASP A 57 20.79 -23.02 0.76
N TRP A 58 19.76 -23.21 -0.07
CA TRP A 58 18.46 -23.69 0.37
C TRP A 58 18.47 -25.13 0.90
N GLU A 59 19.45 -25.94 0.51
CA GLU A 59 19.62 -27.29 1.05
C GLU A 59 20.05 -27.25 2.53
N LYS A 60 20.81 -26.23 2.94
CA LYS A 60 21.16 -26.01 4.36
C LYS A 60 20.03 -25.36 5.17
N VAL A 61 19.05 -24.79 4.48
CA VAL A 61 17.84 -24.19 5.07
C VAL A 61 16.69 -25.21 5.12
N ALA A 62 16.83 -26.36 4.46
CA ALA A 62 15.90 -27.48 4.57
C ALA A 62 15.83 -28.00 6.01
N PHE A 63 14.63 -28.33 6.47
CA PHE A 63 14.41 -28.89 7.81
C PHE A 63 13.14 -29.74 7.84
N LYS A 64 13.10 -30.74 8.72
CA LYS A 64 12.01 -31.74 8.77
C LYS A 64 11.78 -32.36 7.38
N ASP A 65 10.54 -32.39 6.92
CA ASP A 65 10.12 -32.89 5.60
C ASP A 65 10.06 -31.78 4.53
N PHE A 66 10.55 -30.58 4.85
CA PHE A 66 10.59 -29.45 3.93
C PHE A 66 11.94 -29.43 3.19
N SER A 67 11.89 -29.74 1.89
CA SER A 67 13.06 -29.60 1.00
C SER A 67 13.48 -28.13 0.86
N GLY A 68 14.72 -27.90 0.39
CA GLY A 68 15.21 -26.55 0.14
C GLY A 68 14.31 -25.76 -0.81
N GLU A 69 13.73 -26.42 -1.81
CA GLU A 69 12.75 -25.83 -2.72
C GLU A 69 11.46 -25.40 -2.01
N LYS A 70 10.93 -26.22 -1.10
CA LYS A 70 9.76 -25.85 -0.28
C LYS A 70 10.07 -24.65 0.62
N CYS A 71 11.22 -24.65 1.28
CA CYS A 71 11.68 -23.52 2.09
C CYS A 71 11.83 -22.23 1.26
N LYS A 72 12.36 -22.33 0.04
CA LYS A 72 12.51 -21.21 -0.89
C LYS A 72 11.15 -20.64 -1.33
N LEU A 73 10.21 -21.50 -1.71
CA LEU A 73 8.85 -21.09 -2.09
C LEU A 73 8.14 -20.40 -0.93
N LYS A 74 8.23 -20.97 0.28
CA LYS A 74 7.63 -20.37 1.47
C LYS A 74 8.25 -19.02 1.80
N TRP A 75 9.57 -18.89 1.67
CA TRP A 75 10.24 -17.59 1.83
C TRP A 75 9.78 -16.56 0.81
N LEU A 76 9.61 -16.94 -0.47
CA LEU A 76 9.09 -16.04 -1.50
C LEU A 76 7.68 -15.56 -1.18
N GLU A 77 6.81 -16.44 -0.68
CA GLU A 77 5.47 -16.10 -0.22
C GLU A 77 5.52 -15.09 0.94
N ILE A 78 6.31 -15.37 1.97
CA ILE A 78 6.47 -14.50 3.16
C ILE A 78 7.04 -13.13 2.76
N SER A 79 8.08 -13.12 1.93
CA SER A 79 8.81 -11.92 1.55
C SER A 79 8.13 -11.08 0.46
N TYR A 80 7.11 -11.62 -0.22
CA TYR A 80 6.39 -10.94 -1.31
C TYR A 80 5.90 -9.54 -0.92
N ASN A 81 5.33 -9.42 0.29
CA ASN A 81 4.75 -8.17 0.79
C ASN A 81 5.69 -7.34 1.68
N LEU A 82 6.88 -7.86 2.01
CA LEU A 82 7.89 -7.18 2.82
C LEU A 82 8.61 -6.07 2.02
N ARG A 83 9.27 -5.16 2.74
CA ARG A 83 10.10 -4.11 2.11
C ARG A 83 11.28 -4.73 1.36
N LYS A 84 11.35 -4.51 0.04
CA LYS A 84 12.42 -5.03 -0.83
C LYS A 84 13.71 -4.18 -0.84
N PHE A 85 13.76 -3.09 -0.07
CA PHE A 85 14.88 -2.12 -0.04
C PHE A 85 15.74 -2.21 1.23
N CYS A 86 15.59 -3.28 2.00
CA CYS A 86 16.34 -3.53 3.23
C CYS A 86 17.33 -4.69 3.02
N THR A 87 18.22 -4.91 3.97
CA THR A 87 19.08 -6.09 4.02
C THR A 87 18.25 -7.35 4.28
N LEU A 88 18.75 -8.54 3.90
CA LEU A 88 18.04 -9.80 4.14
C LEU A 88 17.76 -10.02 5.65
N LYS A 89 18.69 -9.61 6.52
CA LYS A 89 18.53 -9.69 7.98
C LYS A 89 17.36 -8.84 8.49
N GLU A 90 17.24 -7.59 8.03
CA GLU A 90 16.12 -6.71 8.37
C GLU A 90 14.78 -7.26 7.88
N ILE A 91 14.77 -7.92 6.71
CA ILE A 91 13.56 -8.54 6.15
C ILE A 91 13.17 -9.79 6.94
N ILE A 92 14.14 -10.61 7.36
CA ILE A 92 13.90 -11.76 8.24
C ILE A 92 13.38 -11.29 9.60
N GLN A 93 13.92 -10.21 10.15
CA GLN A 93 13.43 -9.63 11.39
C GLN A 93 11.99 -9.08 11.22
N GLU A 94 11.68 -8.39 10.12
CA GLU A 94 10.31 -7.97 9.77
C GLU A 94 9.37 -9.19 9.61
N ALA A 95 9.85 -10.28 9.01
CA ALA A 95 9.10 -11.53 8.89
C ALA A 95 8.81 -12.16 10.26
N LYS A 96 9.82 -12.24 11.15
CA LYS A 96 9.66 -12.74 12.53
C LYS A 96 8.66 -11.90 13.31
N GLU A 97 8.74 -10.58 13.21
CA GLU A 97 7.78 -9.66 13.83
C GLU A 97 6.36 -9.85 13.28
N ASN A 98 6.20 -10.08 11.98
CA ASN A 98 4.90 -10.31 11.36
C ASN A 98 4.29 -11.66 11.78
N VAL A 99 5.09 -12.71 11.93
CA VAL A 99 4.62 -14.03 12.38
C VAL A 99 4.22 -13.97 13.85
N ASN A 100 5.00 -13.27 14.68
CA ASN A 100 4.72 -13.13 16.11
C ASN A 100 3.62 -12.12 16.42
N ASN A 101 3.48 -11.09 15.59
CA ASN A 101 2.47 -10.06 15.72
C ASN A 101 1.87 -9.67 14.36
N PRO A 102 0.97 -10.51 13.80
CA PRO A 102 0.34 -10.26 12.51
C PRO A 102 -0.37 -8.90 12.43
N SER A 103 -0.88 -8.42 13.57
CA SER A 103 -1.62 -7.16 13.65
C SER A 103 -0.77 -5.90 13.51
N LYS A 104 0.52 -5.97 13.81
CA LYS A 104 1.46 -4.85 13.60
C LYS A 104 2.11 -4.88 12.23
N SER A 105 1.87 -5.95 11.46
CA SER A 105 2.45 -6.11 10.14
C SER A 105 2.05 -4.99 9.19
N ARG A 106 3.00 -4.57 8.34
CA ARG A 106 2.68 -3.70 7.20
C ARG A 106 1.67 -4.35 6.24
N ASN A 107 1.58 -5.67 6.22
CA ASN A 107 0.68 -6.43 5.34
C ASN A 107 -0.77 -6.31 5.78
N HIS A 108 -1.01 -6.18 7.09
CA HIS A 108 -2.32 -5.84 7.64
C HIS A 108 -2.88 -4.53 7.05
N LYS A 109 -1.99 -3.56 6.77
CA LYS A 109 -2.36 -2.27 6.14
C LYS A 109 -2.62 -2.39 4.63
N LYS A 110 -2.46 -3.57 4.04
CA LYS A 110 -2.59 -3.85 2.60
C LYS A 110 -3.59 -4.99 2.31
N HIS A 111 -4.43 -5.38 3.29
CA HIS A 111 -5.43 -6.44 3.07
C HIS A 111 -6.25 -6.14 1.81
N PRO A 112 -6.51 -7.14 0.93
CA PRO A 112 -7.20 -6.91 -0.35
C PRO A 112 -8.57 -6.26 -0.16
N ASP A 113 -9.29 -6.66 0.90
CA ASP A 113 -10.61 -6.12 1.24
C ASP A 113 -10.55 -4.81 2.03
N LEU A 114 -9.35 -4.32 2.42
CA LEU A 114 -9.22 -3.06 3.13
C LEU A 114 -9.63 -1.89 2.22
N PRO A 115 -10.70 -1.15 2.55
CA PRO A 115 -11.12 -0.03 1.75
C PRO A 115 -10.00 1.00 1.59
N LYS A 116 -9.79 1.51 0.37
CA LYS A 116 -8.80 2.56 0.09
C LYS A 116 -9.36 3.91 0.50
N ARG A 117 -8.49 4.76 1.07
CA ARG A 117 -8.87 6.13 1.43
C ARG A 117 -9.25 6.91 0.17
N PRO A 118 -10.38 7.65 0.19
CA PRO A 118 -10.79 8.47 -0.95
C PRO A 118 -9.82 9.62 -1.15
N LEU A 119 -9.69 10.06 -2.41
CA LEU A 119 -8.84 11.18 -2.79
C LEU A 119 -9.50 12.49 -2.37
N THR A 120 -8.72 13.43 -1.86
CA THR A 120 -9.25 14.77 -1.56
C THR A 120 -9.63 15.51 -2.84
N ALA A 121 -10.49 16.52 -2.72
CA ALA A 121 -10.93 17.34 -3.86
C ALA A 121 -9.76 17.85 -4.73
N TYR A 122 -8.66 18.29 -4.12
CA TYR A 122 -7.46 18.70 -4.85
C TYR A 122 -6.76 17.53 -5.54
N LEU A 123 -6.68 16.35 -4.89
CA LEU A 123 -6.04 15.17 -5.48
C LEU A 123 -6.85 14.60 -6.65
N CYS A 124 -8.18 14.69 -6.62
CA CYS A 124 -9.03 14.37 -7.78
C CYS A 124 -8.70 15.28 -8.97
N PHE A 125 -8.73 16.59 -8.75
CA PHE A 125 -8.31 17.57 -9.76
C PHE A 125 -6.89 17.33 -10.28
N PHE A 126 -5.94 17.08 -9.36
CA PHE A 126 -4.55 16.82 -9.72
C PHE A 126 -4.43 15.57 -10.58
N LYS A 127 -5.13 14.48 -10.24
CA LYS A 127 -5.13 13.23 -11.00
C LYS A 127 -5.65 13.44 -12.43
N GLU A 128 -6.67 14.26 -12.59
CA GLU A 128 -7.27 14.58 -13.90
C GLU A 128 -6.38 15.49 -14.76
N MET A 129 -5.77 16.51 -14.15
CA MET A 129 -5.01 17.53 -14.89
C MET A 129 -3.55 17.15 -15.13
N ARG A 130 -2.93 16.39 -14.23
CA ARG A 130 -1.53 15.95 -14.35
C ARG A 130 -1.17 15.38 -15.73
N PRO A 131 -1.91 14.42 -16.33
CA PRO A 131 -1.54 13.88 -17.63
C PRO A 131 -1.56 14.94 -18.74
N GLN A 132 -2.51 15.88 -18.70
CA GLN A 132 -2.60 16.96 -19.69
C GLN A 132 -1.39 17.90 -19.61
N TYR A 133 -0.92 18.20 -18.40
CA TYR A 133 0.23 19.06 -18.20
C TYR A 133 1.56 18.37 -18.51
N ILE A 134 1.70 17.07 -18.23
CA ILE A 134 2.88 16.29 -18.65
C ILE A 134 2.96 16.26 -20.18
N GLN A 135 1.83 16.09 -20.87
CA GLN A 135 1.80 16.08 -22.33
C GLN A 135 2.16 17.44 -22.93
N LYS A 136 1.72 18.54 -22.32
CA LYS A 136 2.07 19.91 -22.73
C LYS A 136 3.49 20.32 -22.35
N HIS A 137 4.02 19.78 -21.25
CA HIS A 137 5.32 20.13 -20.69
C HIS A 137 6.15 18.88 -20.35
N PRO A 138 6.59 18.10 -21.36
CA PRO A 138 7.28 16.83 -21.12
C PRO A 138 8.65 16.99 -20.44
N LYS A 139 9.23 18.19 -20.46
CA LYS A 139 10.51 18.52 -19.80
C LYS A 139 10.35 19.00 -18.35
N MET A 140 9.12 19.27 -17.89
CA MET A 140 8.90 19.77 -16.52
C MET A 140 9.10 18.65 -15.49
N SER A 141 9.70 18.99 -14.35
CA SER A 141 9.80 18.04 -13.24
C SER A 141 8.45 17.85 -12.55
N ASN A 142 8.28 16.69 -11.89
CA ASN A 142 7.08 16.43 -11.09
C ASN A 142 6.89 17.42 -9.94
N GLN A 143 7.98 17.99 -9.41
CA GLN A 143 7.92 18.98 -8.34
C GLN A 143 7.34 20.30 -8.84
N GLU A 144 7.81 20.79 -9.99
CA GLU A 144 7.28 21.99 -10.63
C GLU A 144 5.82 21.82 -11.03
N LEU A 145 5.48 20.66 -11.60
CA LEU A 145 4.12 20.32 -11.97
C LEU A 145 3.16 20.38 -10.78
N THR A 146 3.58 19.88 -9.62
CA THR A 146 2.78 19.93 -8.39
C THR A 146 2.54 21.36 -7.93
N LYS A 147 3.57 22.22 -8.00
CA LYS A 147 3.44 23.64 -7.67
C LYS A 147 2.44 24.32 -8.61
N VAL A 148 2.59 24.16 -9.92
CA VAL A 148 1.71 24.76 -10.93
C VAL A 148 0.26 24.32 -10.71
N LEU A 149 0.01 23.02 -10.60
CA LEU A 149 -1.36 22.51 -10.40
C LEU A 149 -1.97 22.95 -9.06
N SER A 150 -1.16 23.15 -8.02
CA SER A 150 -1.66 23.70 -6.75
C SER A 150 -2.14 25.14 -6.88
N GLU A 151 -1.45 25.97 -7.67
CA GLU A 151 -1.86 27.35 -7.94
C GLU A 151 -3.08 27.41 -8.87
N GLU A 152 -3.13 26.56 -9.90
CA GLU A 152 -4.29 26.47 -10.79
C GLU A 152 -5.54 26.02 -10.04
N TYR A 153 -5.42 25.08 -9.11
CA TYR A 153 -6.54 24.69 -8.24
C TYR A 153 -7.06 25.87 -7.40
N LYS A 154 -6.17 26.75 -6.89
CA LYS A 154 -6.60 27.95 -6.15
C LYS A 154 -7.31 28.96 -7.04
N LYS A 155 -7.00 29.02 -8.33
CA LYS A 155 -7.65 29.91 -9.30
C LYS A 155 -8.97 29.36 -9.85
N LEU A 156 -9.25 28.07 -9.67
CA LEU A 156 -10.50 27.47 -10.17
C LEU A 156 -11.75 28.22 -9.68
N PRO A 157 -12.79 28.30 -10.51
CA PRO A 157 -14.12 28.77 -10.12
C PRO A 157 -14.64 28.03 -8.87
N GLU A 158 -15.35 28.76 -8.01
CA GLU A 158 -15.90 28.19 -6.78
C GLU A 158 -16.88 27.04 -7.06
N GLN A 159 -17.63 27.12 -8.16
CA GLN A 159 -18.55 26.06 -8.59
C GLN A 159 -17.83 24.74 -8.88
N LEU A 160 -16.68 24.78 -9.57
CA LEU A 160 -15.90 23.57 -9.86
C LEU A 160 -15.24 23.02 -8.59
N LYS A 161 -14.70 23.89 -7.72
CA LYS A 161 -14.18 23.47 -6.42
C LYS A 161 -15.25 22.82 -5.56
N LEU A 162 -16.47 23.35 -5.59
CA LEU A 162 -17.61 22.82 -4.85
C LEU A 162 -17.96 21.41 -5.34
N LYS A 163 -17.99 21.20 -6.66
CA LYS A 163 -18.20 19.87 -7.25
C LYS A 163 -17.20 18.85 -6.71
N TYR A 164 -15.88 19.11 -6.83
CA TYR A 164 -14.86 18.20 -6.29
C TYR A 164 -14.98 18.00 -4.78
N SER A 165 -15.41 19.02 -4.04
CA SER A 165 -15.65 18.91 -2.60
C SER A 165 -16.86 18.04 -2.27
N GLN A 166 -17.92 18.09 -3.06
CA GLN A 166 -19.11 17.24 -2.88
C GLN A 166 -18.80 15.78 -3.23
N ASP A 167 -18.11 15.56 -4.35
CA ASP A 167 -17.67 14.21 -4.76
C ASP A 167 -16.79 13.58 -3.67
N PHE A 168 -15.82 14.33 -3.13
CA PHE A 168 -15.01 13.87 -2.00
C PHE A 168 -15.83 13.55 -0.75
N GLN A 169 -16.85 14.36 -0.42
CA GLN A 169 -17.69 14.10 0.74
C GLN A 169 -18.51 12.82 0.57
N LYS A 170 -19.04 12.58 -0.63
CA LYS A 170 -19.77 11.36 -0.98
C LYS A 170 -18.86 10.14 -0.87
N GLU A 171 -17.71 10.14 -1.53
CA GLU A 171 -16.74 9.03 -1.46
C GLU A 171 -16.25 8.79 -0.03
N LYS A 172 -16.11 9.85 0.77
CA LYS A 172 -15.75 9.73 2.19
C LYS A 172 -16.82 9.02 3.00
N GLN A 173 -18.08 9.28 2.74
CA GLN A 173 -19.17 8.57 3.41
C GLN A 173 -19.18 7.10 3.02
N GLU A 174 -19.12 6.79 1.73
CA GLU A 174 -19.05 5.40 1.23
C GLU A 174 -17.83 4.66 1.79
N PHE A 175 -16.68 5.33 1.91
CA PHE A 175 -15.49 4.78 2.54
C PHE A 175 -15.73 4.45 4.03
N GLN A 176 -16.43 5.32 4.75
CA GLN A 176 -16.74 5.09 6.17
C GLN A 176 -17.64 3.87 6.33
N GLU A 177 -18.68 3.72 5.49
CA GLU A 177 -19.58 2.56 5.49
C GLU A 177 -18.83 1.27 5.17
N LYS A 178 -18.02 1.26 4.10
CA LYS A 178 -17.16 0.11 3.74
C LYS A 178 -16.16 -0.23 4.84
N MET A 179 -15.60 0.77 5.53
CA MET A 179 -14.70 0.56 6.65
C MET A 179 -15.40 -0.05 7.86
N VAL A 180 -16.69 0.24 8.08
CA VAL A 180 -17.47 -0.41 9.16
C VAL A 180 -17.70 -1.87 8.81
N LEU A 181 -18.16 -2.16 7.59
CA LEU A 181 -18.34 -3.55 7.12
C LEU A 181 -17.05 -4.35 7.17
N PHE A 182 -15.93 -3.76 6.73
CA PHE A 182 -14.61 -4.39 6.81
C PHE A 182 -14.22 -4.72 8.26
N ARG A 183 -14.54 -3.84 9.21
CA ARG A 183 -14.28 -4.07 10.64
C ARG A 183 -15.13 -5.21 11.21
N GLU A 184 -16.35 -5.38 10.73
CA GLU A 184 -17.25 -6.46 11.14
C GLU A 184 -16.85 -7.80 10.53
N GLN A 185 -16.42 -7.81 9.26
CA GLN A 185 -15.98 -9.00 8.53
C GLN A 185 -14.60 -9.51 8.97
N HIS A 186 -13.76 -8.61 9.50
CA HIS A 186 -12.40 -8.92 9.93
C HIS A 186 -12.12 -8.47 11.38
N PRO A 187 -12.84 -9.01 12.38
CA PRO A 187 -12.70 -8.60 13.78
C PRO A 187 -11.28 -8.80 14.33
N GLU A 188 -10.54 -9.80 13.84
CA GLU A 188 -9.13 -10.07 14.13
C GLU A 188 -8.23 -8.90 13.72
N LEU A 189 -8.64 -8.10 12.75
CA LEU A 189 -7.89 -6.95 12.27
C LEU A 189 -8.20 -5.66 13.08
N VAL A 190 -9.33 -5.59 13.79
CA VAL A 190 -9.81 -4.36 14.44
C VAL A 190 -9.31 -4.20 15.87
N GLN A 191 -9.17 -5.31 16.61
CA GLN A 191 -8.90 -5.29 18.05
C GLN A 191 -7.56 -4.61 18.40
N ASN A 192 -6.60 -4.57 17.47
CA ASN A 192 -5.23 -4.15 17.76
C ASN A 192 -4.90 -2.73 17.30
N SER A 193 -5.87 -1.97 16.77
CA SER A 193 -5.70 -0.55 16.43
C SER A 193 -6.07 0.42 17.56
N ARG A 194 -6.47 -0.05 18.75
CA ARG A 194 -6.77 0.83 19.90
C ARG A 194 -5.47 1.38 20.51
N LYS A 195 -4.92 2.42 19.89
CA LYS A 195 -4.37 3.55 20.64
C LYS A 195 -5.33 4.74 20.46
N PRO A 196 -5.92 5.28 21.53
CA PRO A 196 -6.58 6.57 21.48
C PRO A 196 -5.51 7.66 21.51
N ASP A 197 -5.46 8.50 20.48
CA ASP A 197 -5.61 9.96 20.58
C ASP A 197 -5.30 10.59 19.21
N VAL A 198 -6.33 11.07 18.53
CA VAL A 198 -6.14 12.09 17.49
C VAL A 198 -6.81 13.34 18.05
N PRO A 199 -6.04 14.37 18.45
CA PRO A 199 -6.59 15.67 18.76
C PRO A 199 -7.43 16.14 17.57
N LYS A 200 -8.66 16.57 17.83
CA LYS A 200 -9.60 17.08 16.83
C LYS A 200 -8.95 18.24 16.05
N GLY A 201 -8.32 17.92 14.92
CA GLY A 201 -7.75 18.87 13.97
C GLY A 201 -8.85 19.77 13.40
N SER A 202 -8.55 21.06 13.36
CA SER A 202 -9.43 22.17 13.03
C SER A 202 -10.29 21.96 11.77
N ARG A 203 -11.58 22.32 11.87
CA ARG A 203 -12.51 22.38 10.74
C ARG A 203 -11.90 23.21 9.60
N SER A 204 -11.69 22.58 8.45
CA SER A 204 -11.20 23.24 7.24
C SER A 204 -12.18 24.34 6.77
N LYS A 205 -11.64 25.47 6.29
CA LYS A 205 -12.41 26.65 5.83
C LYS A 205 -13.52 26.30 4.82
N CYS A 206 -13.41 25.21 4.05
CA CYS A 206 -14.45 24.77 3.11
C CYS A 206 -15.77 24.39 3.78
N GLN A 207 -15.78 23.92 5.05
CA GLN A 207 -17.05 23.65 5.75
C GLN A 207 -17.83 24.94 6.09
N ARG A 208 -17.15 26.10 6.16
CA ARG A 208 -17.81 27.37 6.49
C ARG A 208 -18.58 27.97 5.32
N SER A 209 -18.15 27.77 4.06
CA SER A 209 -18.87 28.34 2.91
C SER A 209 -20.19 27.59 2.67
N PHE A 210 -20.21 26.26 2.81
CA PHE A 210 -21.43 25.47 2.65
C PHE A 210 -22.53 25.83 3.66
N ARG A 211 -22.17 26.04 4.94
CA ARG A 211 -23.12 26.46 5.98
C ARG A 211 -23.72 27.86 5.75
N LYS A 212 -23.05 28.73 5.00
CA LYS A 212 -23.55 30.06 4.65
C LYS A 212 -24.46 30.02 3.43
N MET A 213 -24.27 29.06 2.52
CA MET A 213 -25.04 28.96 1.28
C MET A 213 -26.38 28.25 1.45
N CYS A 214 -26.50 27.29 2.38
CA CYS A 214 -27.78 26.63 2.70
C CYS A 214 -28.67 27.39 3.71
N LYS A 215 -28.31 28.62 4.08
CA LYS A 215 -29.07 29.47 5.04
C LYS A 215 -29.65 30.74 4.40
N LYS A 216 -29.68 30.81 3.08
CA LYS A 216 -30.26 31.91 2.32
C LYS A 216 -31.24 31.32 1.32
#